data_AF-A0A1D7NM77-F1
#
_entry.id   AF-A0A1D7NM77-F1
#
_cell.length_a   1.000
_cell.length_b   1.000
_cell.length_c   1.000
_cell.angle_alpha   90.00
_cell.angle_beta   90.00
_cell.angle_gamma   90.00
#
_symmetry.space_group_name_H-M   'P 1'
#
loop_
_entity.id
_entity.type
_entity.pdbx_description
1 polymer ?
#
loop_
_entity_poly.entity_id
_entity_poly.type
_entity_poly.pdbx_seq_one_letter_code
_entity_poly.pdbx_strand_id
1 'polypeptide(L)'
;MHDSNPGSQPIPDTASDSPEADLADGASAEAAAGNSFTELRDDLTALVEDARTYAEAEIAFQKTRAGLAGKAAGRALGLLVLALVLLHIALIALAVGAVIALAPLVSIWGAIAIVVGVMLAGVGALVYLAVGDGKMLSAMFDSDGTK
;
A
#
# COMPACT_ATOMS: atom_id res chain seq x y z
N MET A 1 -59.73 -21.94 -1.99
CA MET A 1 -60.91 -21.20 -1.49
C MET A 1 -61.62 -22.12 -0.51
N HIS A 2 -61.48 -21.92 0.80
CA HIS A 2 -62.29 -22.55 1.85
C HIS A 2 -62.31 -21.61 3.06
N ASP A 3 -63.48 -21.57 3.68
CA ASP A 3 -64.07 -20.42 4.36
C ASP A 3 -63.68 -20.26 5.84
N SER A 4 -63.92 -19.04 6.31
CA SER A 4 -63.73 -18.54 7.67
C SER A 4 -64.86 -18.94 8.62
N ASN A 5 -64.50 -19.43 9.83
CA ASN A 5 -64.95 -18.97 11.18
C ASN A 5 -66.46 -19.01 11.55
N PRO A 6 -66.91 -18.77 12.81
CA PRO A 6 -66.48 -19.14 14.18
C PRO A 6 -67.59 -19.89 14.98
N GLY A 7 -67.26 -20.32 16.21
CA GLY A 7 -68.19 -20.06 17.33
C GLY A 7 -68.34 -21.17 18.38
N SER A 8 -67.77 -20.93 19.58
CA SER A 8 -68.43 -20.93 20.91
C SER A 8 -67.47 -21.37 22.04
N GLN A 9 -67.23 -20.47 23.00
CA GLN A 9 -66.52 -20.71 24.26
C GLN A 9 -67.55 -20.77 25.39
N PRO A 10 -67.35 -21.62 26.42
CA PRO A 10 -67.47 -21.11 27.78
C PRO A 10 -66.36 -21.60 28.73
N ILE A 11 -65.95 -20.68 29.58
CA ILE A 11 -64.95 -20.74 30.64
C ILE A 11 -65.63 -21.27 31.92
N PRO A 12 -64.99 -22.12 32.74
CA PRO A 12 -65.28 -22.20 34.16
C PRO A 12 -64.27 -21.38 34.96
N ASP A 13 -64.76 -20.29 35.55
CA ASP A 13 -64.15 -19.66 36.72
C ASP A 13 -64.21 -20.63 37.91
N THR A 14 -63.13 -20.76 38.67
CA THR A 14 -63.12 -20.46 40.11
C THR A 14 -61.71 -20.63 40.68
N ALA A 15 -61.26 -19.56 41.31
CA ALA A 15 -60.00 -19.41 41.99
C ALA A 15 -59.80 -20.46 43.09
N SER A 16 -58.60 -21.03 43.13
CA SER A 16 -57.93 -21.32 44.40
C SER A 16 -56.74 -20.37 44.50
N ASP A 17 -57.02 -19.27 45.19
CA ASP A 17 -56.05 -18.36 45.76
C ASP A 17 -55.07 -19.16 46.63
N SER A 18 -53.78 -19.04 46.33
CA SER A 18 -52.69 -19.38 47.24
C SER A 18 -51.53 -18.43 46.93
N PRO A 19 -51.29 -17.42 47.78
CA PRO A 19 -50.17 -16.52 47.62
C PRO A 19 -48.90 -17.19 48.13
N GLU A 20 -48.23 -17.97 47.28
CA GLU A 20 -46.84 -18.31 47.52
C GLU A 20 -45.96 -17.20 46.95
N ALA A 21 -45.78 -16.20 47.81
CA ALA A 21 -44.72 -15.24 47.71
C ALA A 21 -43.36 -15.96 47.75
N ASP A 22 -42.62 -15.78 46.66
CA ASP A 22 -41.24 -15.31 46.68
C ASP A 22 -40.15 -16.30 47.18
N LEU A 23 -38.94 -16.07 46.70
CA LEU A 23 -37.66 -16.70 47.08
C LEU A 23 -37.18 -17.90 46.23
N ALA A 24 -37.12 -17.74 44.91
CA ALA A 24 -36.18 -18.51 44.07
C ALA A 24 -35.56 -17.70 42.91
N ASP A 25 -35.65 -16.37 42.94
CA ASP A 25 -35.24 -15.49 41.82
C ASP A 25 -33.76 -15.05 41.87
N GLY A 26 -33.02 -15.36 42.94
CA GLY A 26 -31.63 -14.92 43.11
C GLY A 26 -30.58 -15.84 42.48
N ALA A 27 -30.72 -17.16 42.64
CA ALA A 27 -29.65 -18.11 42.29
C ALA A 27 -29.56 -18.40 40.78
N SER A 28 -30.68 -18.33 40.06
CA SER A 28 -30.77 -18.49 38.61
C SER A 28 -30.28 -17.23 37.88
N ALA A 29 -30.50 -16.04 38.43
CA ALA A 29 -30.01 -14.78 37.89
C ALA A 29 -28.48 -14.63 38.05
N GLU A 30 -27.91 -15.03 39.19
CA GLU A 30 -26.44 -15.01 39.41
C GLU A 30 -25.69 -16.02 38.52
N ALA A 31 -26.23 -17.23 38.34
CA ALA A 31 -25.66 -18.22 37.42
C ALA A 31 -25.82 -17.82 35.93
N ALA A 32 -26.95 -17.21 35.55
CA ALA A 32 -27.15 -16.67 34.21
C ALA A 32 -26.29 -15.42 33.92
N ALA A 33 -26.02 -14.59 34.94
CA ALA A 33 -25.10 -13.46 34.84
C ALA A 33 -23.64 -13.91 34.68
N GLY A 34 -23.21 -14.95 35.42
CA GLY A 34 -21.88 -15.54 35.27
C GLY A 34 -21.67 -16.20 33.89
N ASN A 35 -22.70 -16.83 33.35
CA ASN A 35 -22.67 -17.43 32.01
C ASN A 35 -22.68 -16.36 30.89
N SER A 36 -23.51 -15.32 31.00
CA SER A 36 -23.59 -14.26 29.99
C SER A 36 -22.31 -13.42 29.90
N PHE A 37 -21.65 -13.15 31.03
CA PHE A 37 -20.34 -12.50 31.03
C PHE A 37 -19.25 -13.37 30.38
N THR A 38 -19.35 -14.69 30.56
CA THR A 38 -18.43 -15.64 29.93
C THR A 38 -18.66 -15.70 28.42
N GLU A 39 -19.92 -15.75 27.96
CA GLU A 39 -20.26 -15.70 26.53
C GLU A 39 -19.79 -14.41 25.85
N LEU A 40 -19.99 -13.25 26.47
CA LEU A 40 -19.50 -11.96 25.94
C LEU A 40 -17.98 -11.91 25.84
N ARG A 41 -17.29 -12.50 26.81
CA ARG A 41 -15.83 -12.59 26.80
C ARG A 41 -15.36 -13.53 25.69
N ASP A 42 -16.06 -14.63 25.46
CA ASP A 42 -15.73 -15.57 24.41
C ASP A 42 -16.03 -14.96 23.02
N ASP A 43 -17.13 -14.22 22.86
CA ASP A 43 -17.44 -13.43 21.66
C ASP A 43 -16.39 -12.33 21.40
N LEU A 44 -15.95 -11.63 22.45
CA LEU A 44 -14.89 -10.63 22.33
C LEU A 44 -13.56 -11.29 21.93
N THR A 45 -13.28 -12.48 22.47
CA THR A 45 -12.08 -13.24 22.12
C THR A 45 -12.14 -13.70 20.65
N ALA A 46 -13.31 -14.16 20.19
CA ALA A 46 -13.54 -14.50 18.80
C ALA A 46 -13.40 -13.28 17.87
N LEU A 47 -13.95 -12.13 18.26
CA LEU A 47 -13.84 -10.88 17.50
C LEU A 47 -12.39 -10.37 17.41
N VAL A 48 -11.62 -10.52 18.50
CA VAL A 48 -10.19 -10.18 18.52
C VAL A 48 -9.40 -11.11 17.60
N GLU A 49 -9.71 -12.40 17.61
CA GLU A 49 -9.04 -13.38 16.74
C GLU A 49 -9.37 -13.15 15.26
N ASP A 50 -10.62 -12.82 14.95
CA ASP A 50 -11.06 -12.45 13.60
C ASP A 50 -10.39 -11.13 13.14
N ALA A 51 -10.29 -10.13 14.01
CA ALA A 51 -9.62 -8.86 13.71
C ALA A 51 -8.11 -9.04 13.47
N ARG A 52 -7.46 -9.90 14.26
CA ARG A 52 -6.05 -10.28 14.06
C ARG A 52 -5.89 -10.98 12.71
N THR A 53 -6.74 -11.96 12.42
CA THR A 53 -6.70 -12.71 11.15
C THR A 53 -6.87 -11.77 9.95
N TYR A 54 -7.78 -10.81 10.04
CA TYR A 54 -7.98 -9.78 9.01
C TYR A 54 -6.75 -8.87 8.84
N ALA A 55 -6.14 -8.43 9.94
CA ALA A 55 -4.93 -7.61 9.91
C ALA A 55 -3.74 -8.37 9.29
N GLU A 56 -3.57 -9.65 9.64
CA GLU A 56 -2.52 -10.50 9.08
C GLU A 56 -2.71 -10.72 7.57
N ALA A 57 -3.96 -10.84 7.10
CA ALA A 57 -4.27 -10.96 5.68
C ALA A 57 -3.91 -9.69 4.88
N GLU A 58 -4.21 -8.51 5.42
CA GLU A 58 -3.90 -7.23 4.76
C GLU A 58 -2.38 -6.97 4.71
N ILE A 59 -1.66 -7.30 5.78
CA ILE A 59 -0.19 -7.24 5.82
C ILE A 59 0.41 -8.18 4.78
N ALA A 60 -0.10 -9.41 4.65
CA ALA A 60 0.36 -10.35 3.64
C ALA A 60 0.10 -9.86 2.21
N PHE A 61 -1.03 -9.18 1.97
CA PHE A 61 -1.37 -8.60 0.68
C PHE A 61 -0.41 -7.47 0.29
N GLN A 62 -0.14 -6.55 1.23
CA GLN A 62 0.80 -5.44 1.01
C GLN A 62 2.25 -5.93 0.88
N LYS A 63 2.65 -6.95 1.65
CA LYS A 63 3.96 -7.61 1.53
C LYS A 63 4.16 -8.24 0.16
N THR A 64 3.11 -8.84 -0.41
CA THR A 64 3.17 -9.45 -1.75
C THR A 64 3.30 -8.39 -2.84
N ARG A 65 2.56 -7.28 -2.72
CA ARG A 65 2.68 -6.13 -3.65
C ARG A 65 4.05 -5.45 -3.57
N ALA A 66 4.58 -5.27 -2.36
CA ALA A 66 5.93 -4.76 -2.13
C ALA A 66 7.02 -5.71 -2.64
N GLY A 67 6.83 -7.03 -2.49
CA GLY A 67 7.78 -8.05 -2.99
C GLY A 67 7.81 -8.15 -4.52
N LEU A 68 6.65 -8.07 -5.18
CA LEU A 68 6.54 -8.02 -6.64
C LEU A 68 7.15 -6.72 -7.20
N ALA A 69 6.81 -5.58 -6.59
CA ALA A 69 7.40 -4.29 -6.94
C ALA A 69 8.91 -4.28 -6.70
N GLY A 70 9.39 -4.88 -5.61
CA GLY A 70 10.81 -4.97 -5.26
C GLY A 70 11.62 -5.81 -6.24
N LYS A 71 11.11 -6.97 -6.69
CA LYS A 71 11.77 -7.78 -7.73
C LYS A 71 11.83 -7.07 -9.08
N ALA A 72 10.73 -6.41 -9.48
CA ALA A 72 10.70 -5.62 -10.70
C ALA A 72 11.68 -4.43 -10.62
N ALA A 73 11.70 -3.72 -9.49
CA ALA A 73 12.62 -2.63 -9.22
C ALA A 73 14.08 -3.09 -9.22
N GLY A 74 14.40 -4.21 -8.59
CA GLY A 74 15.74 -4.78 -8.59
C GLY A 74 16.22 -5.16 -9.99
N ARG A 75 15.36 -5.78 -10.81
CA ARG A 75 15.70 -6.10 -12.20
C ARG A 75 15.84 -4.85 -13.07
N ALA A 76 14.95 -3.86 -12.88
CA ALA A 76 15.04 -2.57 -13.56
C ALA A 76 16.34 -1.84 -13.20
N LEU A 77 16.74 -1.84 -11.92
CA LEU A 77 18.00 -1.25 -11.47
C LEU A 77 19.20 -1.96 -12.07
N GLY A 78 19.20 -3.30 -12.10
CA GLY A 78 20.26 -4.07 -12.76
C GLY A 78 20.40 -3.74 -14.25
N LEU A 79 19.26 -3.65 -14.97
CA LEU A 79 19.24 -3.25 -16.38
C LEU A 79 19.70 -1.79 -16.57
N LEU A 80 19.31 -0.88 -15.69
CA LEU A 80 19.75 0.52 -15.71
C LEU A 80 21.27 0.61 -15.54
N VAL A 81 21.84 -0.09 -14.56
CA VAL A 81 23.30 -0.12 -14.35
C VAL A 81 24.00 -0.68 -15.58
N LEU A 82 23.51 -1.79 -16.14
CA LEU A 82 24.09 -2.36 -17.35
C LEU A 82 24.01 -1.40 -18.54
N ALA A 83 22.88 -0.71 -18.71
CA ALA A 83 22.71 0.29 -19.76
C ALA A 83 23.65 1.48 -19.58
N LEU A 84 23.86 1.97 -18.35
CA LEU A 84 24.80 3.06 -18.07
C LEU A 84 26.25 2.65 -18.33
N VAL A 85 26.65 1.43 -17.99
CA VAL A 85 27.99 0.90 -18.31
C VAL A 85 28.19 0.81 -19.82
N LEU A 86 27.22 0.24 -20.56
CA LEU A 86 27.28 0.16 -22.02
C LEU A 86 27.30 1.54 -22.67
N LEU A 87 26.47 2.47 -22.19
CA LEU A 87 26.46 3.86 -22.64
C LEU A 87 27.82 4.52 -22.42
N HIS A 88 28.44 4.32 -21.26
CA HIS A 88 29.76 4.88 -20.97
C HIS A 88 30.84 4.36 -21.93
N ILE A 89 30.87 3.05 -22.16
CA ILE A 89 31.80 2.44 -23.12
C ILE A 89 31.55 2.98 -24.54
N ALA A 90 30.28 3.11 -24.93
CA ALA A 90 29.90 3.66 -26.23
C ALA A 90 30.35 5.13 -26.38
N LEU A 91 30.24 5.95 -25.33
CA LEU A 91 30.71 7.34 -25.35
C LEU A 91 32.23 7.43 -25.50
N ILE A 92 33.00 6.54 -24.86
CA ILE A 92 34.45 6.47 -25.04
C ILE A 92 34.78 6.08 -26.49
N ALA A 93 34.13 5.02 -27.01
CA ALA A 93 34.35 4.57 -28.38
C ALA A 93 33.98 5.65 -29.42
N LEU A 94 32.88 6.37 -29.18
CA LEU A 94 32.46 7.52 -29.99
C LEU A 94 33.55 8.60 -29.96
N ALA A 95 34.00 9.00 -28.77
CA ALA A 95 35.01 10.06 -28.63
C ALA A 95 36.32 9.69 -29.37
N VAL A 96 36.81 8.46 -29.17
CA VAL A 96 38.02 7.96 -29.85
C VAL A 96 37.81 7.91 -31.37
N GLY A 97 36.69 7.34 -31.84
CA GLY A 97 36.37 7.25 -33.26
C GLY A 97 36.20 8.62 -33.92
N ALA A 98 35.56 9.57 -33.24
CA ALA A 98 35.37 10.93 -33.73
C ALA A 98 36.70 11.67 -33.87
N VAL A 99 37.62 11.55 -32.90
CA VAL A 99 38.96 12.15 -33.00
C VAL A 99 39.72 11.58 -34.20
N ILE A 100 39.69 10.25 -34.38
CA ILE A 100 40.37 9.60 -35.53
C ILE A 100 39.76 10.06 -36.86
N ALA A 101 38.44 10.21 -36.94
CA ALA A 101 37.75 10.65 -38.15
C ALA A 101 38.00 12.14 -38.48
N LEU A 102 38.10 13.01 -37.47
CA LEU A 102 38.31 14.46 -37.65
C LEU A 102 39.78 14.84 -37.83
N ALA A 103 40.71 14.06 -37.28
CA ALA A 103 42.15 14.34 -37.36
C ALA A 103 42.65 14.71 -38.77
N PRO A 104 42.27 14.02 -39.87
CA PRO A 104 42.73 14.38 -41.21
C PRO A 104 42.13 15.69 -41.76
N LEU A 105 41.01 16.19 -41.21
CA LEU A 105 40.35 17.40 -41.70
C LEU A 105 40.83 18.67 -40.97
N VAL A 106 41.01 18.59 -39.64
CA VAL A 106 41.22 19.77 -38.78
C VAL A 106 42.49 19.71 -37.94
N SER A 107 43.38 18.74 -38.21
CA SER A 107 44.51 18.36 -37.36
C SER A 107 44.09 17.74 -36.02
N ILE A 108 45.05 17.09 -35.34
CA ILE A 108 44.81 16.38 -34.09
C ILE A 108 44.37 17.33 -32.96
N TRP A 109 44.98 18.51 -32.87
CA TRP A 109 44.64 19.50 -31.84
C TRP A 109 43.24 20.08 -32.05
N GLY A 110 42.89 20.36 -33.31
CA GLY A 110 41.55 20.83 -33.67
C GLY A 110 40.47 19.78 -33.38
N ALA A 111 40.74 18.52 -33.71
CA ALA A 111 39.82 17.41 -33.46
C ALA A 111 39.52 17.25 -31.96
N ILE A 112 40.55 17.26 -31.10
CA ILE A 112 40.38 17.16 -29.64
C ILE A 112 39.56 18.34 -29.11
N ALA A 113 39.89 19.58 -29.51
CA ALA A 113 39.19 20.77 -29.05
C ALA A 113 37.69 20.73 -29.42
N ILE A 114 37.35 20.29 -30.63
CA ILE A 114 35.97 20.16 -31.09
C ILE A 114 35.22 19.08 -30.29
N VAL A 115 35.78 17.88 -30.18
CA VAL A 115 35.11 16.75 -29.50
C VAL A 115 34.87 17.07 -28.02
N VAL A 116 35.88 17.60 -27.33
CA VAL A 116 35.76 18.02 -25.93
C VAL A 116 34.73 19.16 -25.81
N GLY A 117 34.79 20.15 -26.69
CA GLY A 117 33.84 21.26 -26.69
C GLY A 117 32.39 20.81 -26.84
N VAL A 118 32.12 19.89 -27.77
CA VAL A 118 30.78 19.33 -27.98
C VAL A 118 30.31 18.51 -26.78
N MET A 119 31.17 17.67 -26.18
CA MET A 119 30.81 16.92 -24.98
C MET A 119 30.51 17.83 -23.79
N LEU A 120 31.34 18.85 -23.55
CA LEU A 120 31.10 19.81 -22.47
C LEU A 120 29.83 20.63 -22.68
N ALA A 121 29.55 21.06 -23.91
CA ALA A 121 28.29 21.72 -24.25
C ALA A 121 27.08 20.80 -24.02
N GLY A 122 27.20 19.53 -24.41
CA GLY A 122 26.20 18.50 -24.12
C GLY A 122 25.95 18.35 -22.62
N VAL A 123 27.00 18.14 -21.82
CA VAL A 123 26.90 18.05 -20.36
C VAL A 123 26.24 19.30 -19.76
N GLY A 124 26.67 20.49 -20.19
CA GLY A 124 26.08 21.75 -19.74
C GLY A 124 24.57 21.84 -20.03
N ALA A 125 24.15 21.44 -21.24
CA ALA A 125 22.74 21.40 -21.60
C ALA A 125 21.94 20.40 -20.75
N LEU A 126 22.46 19.18 -20.55
CA LEU A 126 21.81 18.17 -19.70
C LEU A 126 21.67 18.66 -18.24
N VAL A 127 22.72 19.28 -17.68
CA VAL A 127 22.67 19.84 -16.33
C VAL A 127 21.66 20.97 -16.24
N TYR A 128 21.61 21.86 -17.24
CA TYR A 128 20.65 22.96 -17.27
C TYR A 128 19.20 22.45 -17.27
N LEU A 129 18.90 21.45 -18.10
CA LEU A 129 17.59 20.79 -18.16
C LEU A 129 17.24 20.14 -16.82
N ALA A 130 18.16 19.35 -16.24
CA ALA A 130 17.93 18.65 -14.98
C ALA A 130 17.68 19.61 -13.79
N VAL A 131 18.40 20.73 -13.75
CA VAL A 131 18.19 21.77 -12.72
C VAL A 131 16.83 22.45 -12.89
N GLY A 132 16.35 22.62 -14.13
CA GLY A 132 15.01 23.15 -14.40
C GLY A 132 13.92 22.27 -13.78
N ASP A 133 14.00 20.96 -14.04
CA ASP A 133 13.03 19.99 -13.53
C ASP A 133 13.11 19.85 -12.01
N GLY A 134 14.32 19.83 -11.45
CA GLY A 134 14.54 19.74 -10.00
C GLY A 134 13.95 20.92 -9.23
N LYS A 135 14.02 22.13 -9.79
CA LYS A 135 13.39 23.33 -9.21
C LYS A 135 11.87 23.21 -9.18
N MET A 136 11.27 22.71 -10.26
CA MET A 136 9.81 22.50 -10.34
C MET A 136 9.33 21.49 -9.31
N LEU A 137 10.02 20.36 -9.17
CA LEU A 137 9.74 19.38 -8.13
C LEU A 137 9.88 19.99 -6.73
N SER A 138 10.95 20.73 -6.45
CA SER A 138 11.13 21.37 -5.13
C SER A 138 10.03 22.39 -4.81
N ALA A 139 9.57 23.15 -5.81
CA ALA A 139 8.50 24.14 -5.61
C ALA A 139 7.16 23.49 -5.25
N MET A 140 6.88 22.28 -5.75
CA MET A 140 5.66 21.53 -5.40
C MET A 140 5.67 21.02 -3.96
N PHE A 141 6.85 20.69 -3.41
CA PHE A 141 6.97 20.25 -2.03
C PHE A 141 7.05 21.42 -1.03
N ASP A 142 7.61 22.56 -1.44
CA ASP A 142 7.74 23.74 -0.59
C ASP A 142 6.39 24.48 -0.41
N SER A 143 5.48 24.40 -1.39
CA SER A 143 4.14 24.99 -1.30
C SER A 143 3.19 24.31 -0.30
N ASP A 144 3.54 23.12 0.19
CA ASP A 144 2.72 22.34 1.15
C ASP A 144 3.17 22.57 2.61
N GLY A 145 4.25 23.33 2.82
CA GLY A 145 4.92 23.52 4.12
C GLY A 145 4.54 24.77 4.91
N THR A 146 3.74 25.70 4.36
CA THR A 146 3.29 26.89 5.09
C THR A 146 1.88 26.69 5.67
N LYS A 147 1.83 26.24 6.93
CA LYS A 147 0.69 26.43 7.84
C LYS A 147 1.07 27.42 8.93
#